data_AF-A0AAJ1INB8-F1
#
_entry.id   AF-A0AAJ1INB8-F1
#
_cell.length_a   1.000
_cell.length_b   1.000
_cell.length_c   1.000
_cell.angle_alpha   90.00
_cell.angle_beta   90.00
_cell.angle_gamma   90.00
#
_symmetry.space_group_name_H-M   'P 1'
#
loop_
_entity.id
_entity.type
_entity.pdbx_description
1 polymer ?
#
loop_
_entity_poly.entity_id
_entity_poly.type
_entity_poly.pdbx_seq_one_letter_code
_entity_poly.pdbx_strand_id
1 'polypeptide(L)'
;MTKKKYQYILCFFLCLFLVSCSTTSQSDYIENTLLEANNYISNDNVDKALESYKNILQKDPLNQKTLFNQAILLQYQKKYDSALENIDKIIDNYPFNIKAYQLKIDILKEQNLNSLVIEIYQNLLDEYPHLYSLRVDYINFLLSYESEISQESKEMIKENSIFLLENNEEVKAALKALCTVEKNNAEYSALLYLYDKSTWLSIYSQENGN
;
A
#
# COMPACT_ATOMS: atom_id res chain seq x y z
N MET A 1 -32.29 -28.88 -38.05
CA MET A 1 -31.80 -28.54 -36.68
C MET A 1 -30.59 -27.58 -36.67
N THR A 2 -30.07 -27.14 -37.81
CA THR A 2 -28.77 -26.42 -37.91
C THR A 2 -28.89 -24.89 -37.84
N LYS A 3 -29.91 -24.28 -38.46
CA LYS A 3 -30.04 -22.81 -38.59
C LYS A 3 -30.11 -22.05 -37.25
N LYS A 4 -30.83 -22.58 -36.26
CA LYS A 4 -30.92 -21.99 -34.91
C LYS A 4 -29.58 -21.99 -34.18
N LYS A 5 -28.77 -23.07 -34.30
CA LYS A 5 -27.44 -23.15 -33.67
C LYS A 5 -26.46 -22.09 -34.22
N TYR A 6 -26.44 -21.86 -35.53
CA TYR A 6 -25.61 -20.81 -36.14
C TYR A 6 -26.03 -19.40 -35.71
N GLN A 7 -27.33 -19.18 -35.52
CA GLN A 7 -27.86 -17.89 -35.09
C GLN A 7 -27.46 -17.58 -33.63
N TYR A 8 -27.46 -18.56 -32.73
CA TYR A 8 -26.96 -18.38 -31.36
C TYR A 8 -25.45 -18.13 -31.31
N ILE A 9 -24.67 -18.85 -32.11
CA ILE A 9 -23.21 -18.67 -32.19
C ILE A 9 -22.88 -17.27 -32.74
N LEU A 10 -23.57 -16.84 -33.81
CA LEU A 10 -23.39 -15.50 -34.37
C LEU A 10 -23.80 -14.41 -33.38
N CYS A 11 -24.92 -14.56 -32.67
CA CYS A 11 -25.33 -13.63 -31.61
C CYS A 11 -24.32 -13.60 -30.45
N PHE A 12 -23.77 -14.75 -30.05
CA PHE A 12 -22.75 -14.80 -28.99
C PHE A 12 -21.48 -14.05 -29.38
N PHE A 13 -20.95 -14.26 -30.59
CA PHE A 13 -19.80 -13.51 -31.09
C PHE A 13 -20.09 -12.01 -31.28
N LEU A 14 -21.29 -11.65 -31.72
CA LEU A 14 -21.71 -10.25 -31.86
C LEU A 14 -21.84 -9.56 -30.50
N CYS A 15 -22.37 -10.25 -29.49
CA CYS A 15 -22.41 -9.77 -28.11
C CYS A 15 -21.01 -9.59 -27.53
N LEU A 16 -20.10 -10.56 -27.73
CA LEU A 16 -18.71 -10.44 -27.28
C LEU A 16 -17.98 -9.27 -27.94
N PHE A 17 -18.22 -9.03 -29.24
CA PHE A 17 -17.63 -7.90 -29.97
C PHE A 17 -18.19 -6.54 -29.50
N LEU A 18 -19.49 -6.46 -29.20
CA LEU A 18 -20.10 -5.23 -28.67
C LEU A 18 -19.63 -4.92 -27.23
N VAL A 19 -19.44 -5.95 -26.41
CA VAL A 19 -18.89 -5.81 -25.05
C VAL A 19 -17.41 -5.41 -25.11
N SER A 20 -16.60 -6.02 -25.99
CA SER A 20 -15.19 -5.60 -26.13
C SER A 20 -15.07 -4.17 -26.65
N CYS A 21 -15.88 -3.77 -27.64
CA CYS A 21 -15.85 -2.42 -28.18
C CYS A 21 -16.27 -1.35 -27.16
N SER A 22 -17.31 -1.62 -26.35
CA SER A 22 -17.75 -0.71 -25.29
C SER A 22 -16.75 -0.61 -24.15
N THR A 23 -16.11 -1.72 -23.76
CA THR A 23 -15.04 -1.71 -22.74
C THR A 23 -13.78 -0.96 -23.21
N THR A 24 -13.35 -1.13 -24.47
CA THR A 24 -12.25 -0.34 -25.05
C THR A 24 -12.59 1.15 -25.04
N SER A 25 -13.78 1.53 -25.52
CA SER A 25 -14.19 2.94 -25.55
C SER A 25 -14.28 3.57 -24.15
N GLN A 26 -14.71 2.80 -23.14
CA GLN A 26 -14.76 3.28 -21.76
C GLN A 26 -13.36 3.41 -21.15
N SER A 27 -12.47 2.46 -21.43
CA SER A 27 -11.06 2.53 -21.00
C SER A 27 -10.36 3.75 -21.59
N ASP A 28 -10.53 4.01 -22.88
CA ASP A 28 -9.94 5.18 -23.57
C ASP A 28 -10.47 6.49 -22.99
N TYR A 29 -11.78 6.55 -22.67
CA TYR A 29 -12.36 7.72 -22.01
C TYR A 29 -11.72 7.98 -20.65
N ILE A 30 -11.60 6.96 -19.80
CA ILE A 30 -11.01 7.09 -18.46
C ILE A 30 -9.55 7.54 -18.57
N GLU A 31 -8.76 6.91 -19.45
CA GLU A 31 -7.35 7.24 -19.61
C GLU A 31 -7.13 8.69 -20.08
N ASN A 32 -7.91 9.12 -21.09
CA ASN A 32 -7.84 10.50 -21.59
C ASN A 32 -8.26 11.52 -20.51
N THR A 33 -9.35 11.27 -19.79
CA THR A 33 -9.81 12.17 -18.72
C THR A 33 -8.84 12.22 -17.53
N LEU A 34 -8.14 11.12 -17.22
CA LEU A 34 -7.07 11.11 -16.24
C LEU A 34 -5.86 11.94 -16.69
N LEU A 35 -5.49 11.87 -17.97
CA LEU A 35 -4.43 12.69 -18.54
C LEU A 35 -4.77 14.18 -18.47
N GLU A 36 -6.02 14.54 -18.79
CA GLU A 36 -6.53 15.91 -18.62
C GLU A 36 -6.48 16.37 -17.17
N ALA A 37 -6.91 15.53 -16.22
CA ALA A 37 -6.84 15.84 -14.79
C ALA A 37 -5.39 16.11 -14.36
N ASN A 38 -4.42 15.31 -14.81
CA ASN A 38 -3.01 15.50 -14.51
C ASN A 38 -2.45 16.80 -15.13
N ASN A 39 -2.91 17.17 -16.33
CA ASN A 39 -2.57 18.46 -16.95
C ASN A 39 -3.17 19.62 -16.16
N TYR A 40 -4.39 19.49 -15.62
CA TYR A 40 -4.98 20.50 -14.75
C TYR A 40 -4.19 20.65 -13.45
N ILE A 41 -3.78 19.56 -12.81
CA ILE A 41 -2.91 19.58 -11.62
C ILE A 41 -1.59 20.28 -11.93
N SER A 42 -0.95 19.95 -13.07
CA SER A 42 0.31 20.57 -13.49
C SER A 42 0.20 22.09 -13.72
N ASN A 43 -1.02 22.57 -14.04
CA ASN A 43 -1.33 23.99 -14.25
C ASN A 43 -2.01 24.63 -13.02
N ASP A 44 -1.90 24.03 -11.84
CA ASP A 44 -2.50 24.50 -10.57
C ASP A 44 -4.02 24.70 -10.60
N ASN A 45 -4.71 24.06 -11.57
CA ASN A 45 -6.16 24.10 -11.74
C ASN A 45 -6.83 22.92 -11.04
N VAL A 46 -6.68 22.86 -9.72
CA VAL A 46 -7.12 21.71 -8.90
C VAL A 46 -8.62 21.43 -9.01
N ASP A 47 -9.46 22.46 -9.10
CA ASP A 47 -10.92 22.29 -9.20
C ASP A 47 -11.34 21.55 -10.48
N LYS A 48 -10.67 21.84 -11.61
CA LYS A 48 -10.95 21.15 -12.88
C LYS A 48 -10.49 19.69 -12.85
N ALA A 49 -9.37 19.41 -12.17
CA ALA A 49 -8.91 18.04 -11.96
C ALA A 49 -9.94 17.23 -11.14
N LEU A 50 -10.48 17.83 -10.07
CA LEU A 50 -11.54 17.21 -9.25
C LEU A 50 -12.83 17.00 -10.05
N GLU A 51 -13.19 17.91 -10.96
CA GLU A 51 -14.32 17.73 -11.87
C GLU A 51 -14.09 16.57 -12.85
N SER A 52 -12.90 16.46 -13.46
CA SER A 52 -12.52 15.32 -14.29
C SER A 52 -12.63 13.99 -13.54
N TYR A 53 -12.15 13.92 -12.30
CA TYR A 53 -12.30 12.73 -11.47
C TYR A 53 -13.77 12.41 -11.15
N LYS A 54 -14.57 13.42 -10.83
CA LYS A 54 -16.02 13.25 -10.61
C LYS A 54 -16.71 12.66 -11.85
N ASN A 55 -16.36 13.10 -13.05
CA ASN A 55 -16.94 12.59 -14.30
C ASN A 55 -16.59 11.13 -14.54
N ILE A 56 -15.35 10.71 -14.21
CA ILE A 56 -14.97 9.30 -14.27
C ILE A 56 -15.78 8.49 -13.24
N LEU A 57 -15.83 8.94 -11.99
CA LEU A 57 -16.50 8.22 -10.89
C LEU A 57 -18.02 8.15 -11.07
N GLN A 58 -18.64 9.04 -11.83
CA GLN A 58 -20.06 8.90 -12.22
C GLN A 58 -20.31 7.70 -13.14
N LYS A 59 -19.32 7.33 -13.96
CA LYS A 59 -19.42 6.20 -14.90
C LYS A 59 -18.87 4.90 -14.31
N ASP A 60 -17.81 5.00 -13.53
CA ASP A 60 -17.15 3.91 -12.84
C ASP A 60 -16.86 4.31 -11.38
N PRO A 61 -17.85 4.13 -10.47
CA PRO A 61 -17.74 4.57 -9.08
C PRO A 61 -16.62 3.89 -8.27
N LEU A 62 -16.12 2.75 -8.75
CA LEU A 62 -15.08 1.96 -8.09
C LEU A 62 -13.75 2.00 -8.86
N ASN A 63 -13.58 2.97 -9.75
CA ASN A 63 -12.34 3.14 -10.48
C ASN A 63 -11.17 3.42 -9.52
N GLN A 64 -10.41 2.37 -9.19
CA GLN A 64 -9.35 2.44 -8.17
C GLN A 64 -8.35 3.56 -8.43
N LYS A 65 -7.90 3.71 -9.69
CA LYS A 65 -6.93 4.73 -10.08
C LYS A 65 -7.47 6.15 -9.83
N THR A 66 -8.74 6.38 -10.14
CA THR A 66 -9.37 7.68 -9.94
C THR A 66 -9.64 7.97 -8.47
N LEU A 67 -10.19 7.01 -7.72
CA LEU A 67 -10.39 7.16 -6.27
C LEU A 67 -9.06 7.47 -5.56
N PHE A 68 -8.00 6.75 -5.92
CA PHE A 68 -6.67 6.92 -5.34
C PHE A 68 -6.07 8.29 -5.68
N ASN A 69 -6.08 8.69 -6.96
CA ASN A 69 -5.56 9.99 -7.37
C ASN A 69 -6.35 11.16 -6.77
N GLN A 70 -7.68 11.02 -6.67
CA GLN A 70 -8.52 12.02 -6.02
C GLN A 70 -8.23 12.10 -4.51
N ALA A 71 -8.03 10.97 -3.83
CA ALA A 71 -7.66 10.94 -2.42
C ALA A 71 -6.32 11.64 -2.15
N ILE A 72 -5.29 11.41 -3.00
CA ILE A 72 -4.01 12.12 -2.93
C ILE A 72 -4.22 13.63 -3.04
N LEU A 73 -5.01 14.08 -4.01
CA LEU A 73 -5.28 15.50 -4.21
C LEU A 73 -6.04 16.11 -3.02
N LEU A 74 -6.99 15.37 -2.45
CA LEU A 74 -7.73 15.77 -1.26
C LEU A 74 -6.84 15.82 -0.01
N GLN A 75 -5.90 14.88 0.15
CA GLN A 75 -4.87 14.91 1.19
C GLN A 75 -4.01 16.17 1.08
N TYR A 76 -3.52 16.51 -0.12
CA TYR A 76 -2.76 17.76 -0.34
C TYR A 76 -3.57 19.01 0.03
N GLN A 77 -4.89 18.98 -0.16
CA GLN A 77 -5.81 20.03 0.28
C GLN A 77 -6.19 19.96 1.77
N LYS A 78 -5.65 19.00 2.54
CA LYS A 78 -6.00 18.70 3.94
C LYS A 78 -7.48 18.36 4.15
N LYS A 79 -8.16 17.90 3.10
CA LYS A 79 -9.55 17.38 3.15
C LYS A 79 -9.53 15.90 3.50
N TYR A 80 -9.04 15.60 4.70
CA TYR A 80 -8.72 14.23 5.10
C TYR A 80 -9.94 13.30 5.12
N ASP A 81 -11.10 13.76 5.60
CA ASP A 81 -12.31 12.92 5.66
C ASP A 81 -12.73 12.41 4.27
N SER A 82 -12.77 13.31 3.27
CA SER A 82 -13.11 12.94 1.89
C SER A 82 -12.03 12.06 1.23
N ALA A 83 -10.75 12.29 1.57
CA ALA A 83 -9.67 11.44 1.10
C ALA A 83 -9.82 10.01 1.66
N LEU A 84 -10.07 9.88 2.97
CA LEU A 84 -10.29 8.60 3.64
C LEU A 84 -11.52 7.88 3.09
N GLU A 85 -12.63 8.58 2.83
CA GLU A 85 -13.83 7.96 2.22
C GLU A 85 -13.50 7.31 0.85
N ASN A 86 -12.69 7.96 0.03
CA ASN A 86 -12.26 7.40 -1.25
C ASN A 86 -11.33 6.19 -1.07
N ILE A 87 -10.45 6.22 -0.08
CA ILE A 87 -9.54 5.10 0.20
C ILE A 87 -10.27 3.90 0.80
N ASP A 88 -11.23 4.14 1.69
CA ASP A 88 -12.06 3.09 2.27
C ASP A 88 -12.87 2.37 1.19
N LYS A 89 -13.42 3.09 0.20
CA LYS A 89 -14.05 2.46 -0.98
C LYS A 89 -13.10 1.53 -1.74
N ILE A 90 -11.82 1.89 -1.85
CA ILE A 90 -10.83 1.01 -2.50
C ILE A 90 -10.60 -0.23 -1.63
N ILE A 91 -10.37 -0.05 -0.33
CA ILE A 91 -10.08 -1.16 0.60
C ILE A 91 -11.25 -2.14 0.69
N ASP A 92 -12.48 -1.64 0.82
CA ASP A 92 -13.70 -2.45 0.93
C ASP A 92 -13.92 -3.36 -0.29
N ASN A 93 -13.50 -2.91 -1.48
CA ASN A 93 -13.67 -3.66 -2.73
C ASN A 93 -12.40 -4.42 -3.15
N TYR A 94 -11.24 -4.01 -2.64
CA TYR A 94 -9.92 -4.54 -3.00
C TYR A 94 -9.05 -4.66 -1.74
N PRO A 95 -9.35 -5.61 -0.83
CA PRO A 95 -8.70 -5.71 0.48
C PRO A 95 -7.20 -6.02 0.42
N PHE A 96 -6.67 -6.42 -0.74
CA PHE A 96 -5.23 -6.65 -0.95
C PHE A 96 -4.49 -5.45 -1.53
N ASN A 97 -5.14 -4.28 -1.66
CA ASN A 97 -4.52 -3.09 -2.20
C ASN A 97 -3.62 -2.41 -1.15
N ILE A 98 -2.39 -2.90 -1.02
CA ILE A 98 -1.38 -2.38 -0.07
C ILE A 98 -1.14 -0.87 -0.25
N LYS A 99 -1.20 -0.36 -1.49
CA LYS A 99 -1.01 1.08 -1.76
C LYS A 99 -2.14 1.93 -1.13
N ALA A 100 -3.38 1.43 -1.14
CA ALA A 100 -4.50 2.11 -0.50
C ALA A 100 -4.31 2.20 1.02
N TYR A 101 -3.86 1.11 1.65
CA TYR A 101 -3.52 1.12 3.08
C TYR A 101 -2.36 2.06 3.41
N GLN A 102 -1.31 2.09 2.59
CA GLN A 102 -0.19 3.03 2.77
C GLN A 102 -0.67 4.48 2.77
N LEU A 103 -1.51 4.85 1.79
CA LEU A 103 -2.08 6.19 1.73
C LEU A 103 -3.00 6.50 2.92
N LYS A 104 -3.81 5.52 3.37
CA LYS A 104 -4.61 5.66 4.61
C LYS A 104 -3.74 5.95 5.81
N ILE A 105 -2.65 5.19 5.98
CA ILE A 105 -1.68 5.36 7.06
C ILE A 105 -1.04 6.75 6.99
N ASP A 106 -0.61 7.21 5.82
CA ASP A 106 0.01 8.52 5.65
C ASP A 106 -0.96 9.66 6.02
N ILE A 107 -2.21 9.58 5.58
CA ILE A 107 -3.27 10.54 5.93
C ILE A 107 -3.51 10.58 7.44
N LEU A 108 -3.50 9.43 8.12
CA LEU A 108 -3.71 9.36 9.57
C LEU A 108 -2.50 9.86 10.36
N LYS A 109 -1.28 9.60 9.88
CA LYS A 109 -0.04 10.16 10.44
C LYS A 109 -0.02 11.68 10.37
N GLU A 110 -0.42 12.28 9.24
CA GLU A 110 -0.53 13.74 9.12
C GLU A 110 -1.51 14.36 10.12
N GLN A 111 -2.54 13.62 10.50
CA GLN A 111 -3.52 14.02 11.52
C GLN A 111 -3.07 13.70 12.95
N ASN A 112 -1.91 13.08 13.13
CA ASN A 112 -1.42 12.56 14.42
C ASN A 112 -2.37 11.55 15.07
N LEU A 113 -3.17 10.83 14.28
CA LEU A 113 -4.10 9.79 14.74
C LEU A 113 -3.36 8.44 14.85
N ASN A 114 -2.31 8.41 15.66
CA ASN A 114 -1.38 7.29 15.75
C ASN A 114 -2.04 5.98 16.24
N SER A 115 -3.05 6.07 17.10
CA SER A 115 -3.81 4.90 17.56
C SER A 115 -4.51 4.16 16.41
N LEU A 116 -5.08 4.90 15.45
CA LEU A 116 -5.71 4.30 14.27
C LEU A 116 -4.67 3.72 13.30
N VAL A 117 -3.47 4.30 13.23
CA VAL A 117 -2.37 3.74 12.44
C VAL A 117 -1.93 2.38 13.02
N ILE A 118 -1.78 2.29 14.34
CA ILE A 118 -1.47 1.04 15.04
C ILE A 118 -2.54 -0.02 14.74
N GLU A 119 -3.83 0.34 14.86
CA GLU A 119 -4.95 -0.57 14.60
C GLU A 119 -4.92 -1.13 13.18
N ILE A 120 -4.63 -0.28 12.17
CA ILE A 120 -4.50 -0.74 10.77
C ILE A 120 -3.37 -1.77 10.63
N TYR A 121 -2.19 -1.49 11.19
CA TYR A 121 -1.07 -2.43 11.10
C TYR A 121 -1.38 -3.75 11.79
N GLN A 122 -1.97 -3.71 12.99
CA GLN A 122 -2.37 -4.91 13.73
C GLN A 122 -3.37 -5.75 12.92
N ASN A 123 -4.47 -5.14 12.48
CA ASN A 123 -5.50 -5.84 11.71
C ASN A 123 -4.93 -6.50 10.44
N LEU A 124 -4.06 -5.79 9.70
CA LEU A 124 -3.43 -6.33 8.50
C LEU A 124 -2.46 -7.48 8.79
N LEU A 125 -1.67 -7.38 9.86
CA LEU A 125 -0.68 -8.39 10.21
C LEU A 125 -1.30 -9.60 10.92
N ASP A 126 -2.47 -9.44 11.53
CA ASP A 126 -3.27 -10.55 12.05
C ASP A 126 -3.87 -11.38 10.92
N GLU A 127 -4.40 -10.73 9.88
CA GLU A 127 -4.97 -11.41 8.71
C GLU A 127 -3.89 -11.94 7.76
N TYR A 128 -2.79 -11.20 7.60
CA TYR A 128 -1.69 -11.52 6.68
C TYR A 128 -0.32 -11.47 7.38
N PRO A 129 0.03 -12.47 8.22
CA PRO A 129 1.24 -12.44 9.05
C PRO A 129 2.56 -12.37 8.28
N HIS A 130 2.58 -12.86 7.03
CA HIS A 130 3.77 -12.97 6.19
C HIS A 130 4.06 -11.72 5.34
N LEU A 131 3.36 -10.60 5.58
CA LEU A 131 3.71 -9.31 4.99
C LEU A 131 4.94 -8.69 5.70
N TYR A 132 6.11 -9.32 5.54
CA TYR A 132 7.33 -8.96 6.29
C TYR A 132 7.75 -7.50 6.09
N SER A 133 7.68 -6.98 4.86
CA SER A 133 7.95 -5.56 4.58
C SER A 133 7.01 -4.64 5.35
N LEU A 134 5.72 -4.97 5.43
CA LEU A 134 4.74 -4.16 6.17
C LEU A 134 5.00 -4.22 7.67
N ARG A 135 5.46 -5.38 8.17
CA ARG A 135 5.88 -5.55 9.57
C ARG A 135 7.07 -4.67 9.91
N VAL A 136 8.05 -4.55 9.01
CA VAL A 136 9.17 -3.61 9.16
C VAL A 136 8.67 -2.16 9.17
N ASP A 137 7.75 -1.80 8.29
CA ASP A 137 7.14 -0.46 8.29
C ASP A 137 6.42 -0.16 9.61
N TYR A 138 5.73 -1.14 10.18
CA TYR A 138 5.07 -1.03 11.47
C TYR A 138 6.08 -0.80 12.60
N ILE A 139 7.15 -1.61 12.67
CA ILE A 139 8.23 -1.44 13.65
C ILE A 139 8.86 -0.04 13.54
N ASN A 140 9.15 0.42 12.31
CA ASN A 140 9.73 1.74 12.08
C ASN A 140 8.79 2.87 12.53
N PHE A 141 7.49 2.71 12.32
CA PHE A 141 6.49 3.63 12.84
C PHE A 141 6.52 3.65 14.37
N LEU A 142 6.44 2.49 15.04
CA LEU A 142 6.49 2.37 16.51
C LEU A 142 7.77 2.99 17.11
N LEU A 143 8.90 2.89 16.42
CA LEU A 143 10.17 3.46 16.85
C LEU A 143 10.24 4.99 16.78
N SER A 144 9.36 5.64 16.01
CA SER A 144 9.50 7.05 15.65
C SER A 144 8.31 7.96 15.97
N TYR A 145 7.11 7.39 16.19
CA TYR A 145 5.90 8.19 16.39
C TYR A 145 5.81 8.87 17.78
N GLU A 146 6.50 8.32 18.78
CA GLU A 146 6.61 8.90 20.13
C GLU A 146 8.01 9.51 20.32
N SER A 147 8.09 10.58 21.11
CA SER A 147 9.40 11.17 21.49
C SER A 147 10.20 10.24 22.41
N GLU A 148 9.50 9.53 23.29
CA GLU A 148 10.04 8.45 24.12
C GLU A 148 9.17 7.22 23.93
N ILE A 149 9.79 6.11 23.54
CA ILE A 149 9.09 4.86 23.25
C ILE A 149 8.48 4.31 24.54
N SER A 150 7.15 4.28 24.60
CA SER A 150 6.35 3.68 25.67
C SER A 150 6.69 2.20 25.88
N GLN A 151 6.38 1.65 27.06
CA GLN A 151 6.60 0.21 27.29
C GLN A 151 5.74 -0.65 26.37
N GLU A 152 4.50 -0.25 26.12
CA GLU A 152 3.62 -0.91 25.15
C GLU A 152 4.26 -0.98 23.76
N SER A 153 4.74 0.16 23.24
CA SER A 153 5.41 0.19 21.93
C SER A 153 6.69 -0.67 21.92
N LYS A 154 7.45 -0.72 23.03
CA LYS A 154 8.62 -1.61 23.14
C LYS A 154 8.22 -3.09 23.07
N GLU A 155 7.15 -3.49 23.75
CA GLU A 155 6.63 -4.86 23.70
C GLU A 155 6.22 -5.24 22.28
N MET A 156 5.44 -4.38 21.62
CA MET A 156 5.05 -4.57 20.22
C MET A 156 6.25 -4.67 19.28
N ILE A 157 7.26 -3.79 19.42
CA ILE A 157 8.48 -3.83 18.62
C ILE A 157 9.21 -5.16 18.82
N LYS A 158 9.32 -5.65 20.07
CA LYS A 158 9.98 -6.92 20.37
C LYS A 158 9.24 -8.09 19.73
N GLU A 159 7.93 -8.19 19.91
CA GLU A 159 7.10 -9.26 19.34
C GLU A 159 7.24 -9.32 17.82
N ASN A 160 7.11 -8.17 17.16
CA ASN A 160 7.22 -8.08 15.71
C ASN A 160 8.65 -8.40 15.23
N SER A 161 9.67 -7.99 15.97
CA SER A 161 11.07 -8.29 15.63
C SER A 161 11.40 -9.78 15.82
N ILE A 162 10.91 -10.40 16.89
CA ILE A 162 11.10 -11.84 17.14
C ILE A 162 10.42 -12.65 16.04
N PHE A 163 9.20 -12.30 15.66
CA PHE A 163 8.50 -12.96 14.54
C PHE A 163 9.33 -12.95 13.25
N LEU A 164 9.96 -11.82 12.92
CA LEU A 164 10.86 -11.69 11.76
C LEU A 164 12.07 -12.64 11.87
N LEU A 165 12.71 -12.69 13.04
CA LEU A 165 13.85 -13.57 13.31
C LEU A 165 13.47 -15.06 13.20
N GLU A 166 12.34 -15.47 13.77
CA GLU A 166 11.86 -16.86 13.74
C GLU A 166 11.59 -17.34 12.31
N ASN A 167 11.15 -16.43 11.43
CA ASN A 167 10.92 -16.72 10.02
C ASN A 167 12.17 -16.53 9.13
N ASN A 168 13.30 -16.08 9.70
CA ASN A 168 14.52 -15.71 8.98
C ASN A 168 14.33 -14.61 7.92
N GLU A 169 13.40 -13.69 8.16
CA GLU A 169 13.00 -12.63 7.23
C GLU A 169 13.34 -11.28 7.84
N GLU A 170 13.85 -10.33 7.04
CA GLU A 170 14.18 -8.96 7.50
C GLU A 170 15.07 -8.93 8.77
N VAL A 171 15.95 -9.93 8.93
CA VAL A 171 16.77 -10.19 10.14
C VAL A 171 17.52 -8.94 10.61
N LYS A 172 18.12 -8.19 9.67
CA LYS A 172 18.86 -6.96 9.99
C LYS A 172 17.94 -5.89 10.57
N ALA A 173 16.73 -5.72 10.04
CA ALA A 173 15.77 -4.74 10.54
C ALA A 173 15.31 -5.12 11.96
N ALA A 174 14.98 -6.39 12.18
CA ALA A 174 14.60 -6.92 13.49
C ALA A 174 15.70 -6.70 14.55
N LEU A 175 16.96 -7.06 14.26
CA LEU A 175 18.07 -6.88 15.20
C LEU A 175 18.32 -5.40 15.53
N LYS A 176 18.24 -4.50 14.53
CA LYS A 176 18.35 -3.04 14.77
C LYS A 176 17.23 -2.52 15.67
N ALA A 177 16.00 -2.95 15.45
CA ALA A 177 14.86 -2.54 16.25
C ALA A 177 15.03 -3.00 17.72
N LEU A 178 15.42 -4.26 17.93
CA LEU A 178 15.69 -4.82 19.25
C LEU A 178 16.82 -4.09 19.99
N CYS A 179 17.92 -3.77 19.30
CA CYS A 179 19.01 -2.96 19.88
C CYS A 179 18.53 -1.57 20.34
N THR A 180 17.53 -1.01 19.66
CA THR A 180 16.99 0.32 19.97
C THR A 180 16.13 0.30 21.24
N VAL A 181 15.25 -0.71 21.37
CA VAL A 181 14.33 -0.80 22.52
C VAL A 181 14.94 -1.48 23.75
N GLU A 182 15.94 -2.34 23.56
CA GLU A 182 16.70 -3.00 24.63
C GLU A 182 18.11 -2.42 24.75
N LYS A 183 18.18 -1.13 25.11
CA LYS A 183 19.47 -0.47 25.34
C LYS A 183 20.35 -1.32 26.27
N ASN A 184 21.56 -1.64 25.80
CA ASN A 184 22.58 -2.48 26.46
C ASN A 184 22.35 -4.00 26.42
N ASN A 185 21.43 -4.52 25.61
CA ASN A 185 21.44 -5.94 25.31
C ASN A 185 22.64 -6.28 24.39
N ALA A 186 23.70 -6.78 25.02
CA ALA A 186 24.94 -7.17 24.35
C ALA A 186 24.72 -8.31 23.33
N GLU A 187 23.68 -9.13 23.51
CA GLU A 187 23.36 -10.25 22.65
C GLU A 187 22.91 -9.78 21.27
N TYR A 188 21.89 -8.91 21.18
CA TYR A 188 21.42 -8.39 19.89
C TYR A 188 22.48 -7.57 19.17
N SER A 189 23.29 -6.83 19.92
CA SER A 189 24.42 -6.08 19.37
C SER A 189 25.46 -7.00 18.74
N ALA A 190 25.79 -8.11 19.42
CA ALA A 190 26.71 -9.12 18.90
C ALA A 190 26.11 -9.86 17.68
N LEU A 191 24.84 -10.23 17.74
CA LEU A 191 24.14 -10.88 16.63
C LEU A 191 24.10 -9.99 15.38
N LEU A 192 23.81 -8.69 15.54
CA LEU A 192 23.81 -7.75 14.42
C LEU A 192 25.21 -7.61 13.79
N TYR A 193 26.25 -7.51 14.63
CA TYR A 193 27.63 -7.47 14.14
C TYR A 193 28.02 -8.74 13.37
N LEU A 194 27.66 -9.91 13.88
CA LEU A 194 27.94 -11.20 13.22
C LEU A 194 27.18 -11.32 11.90
N TYR A 195 25.92 -10.88 11.85
CA TYR A 195 25.11 -10.87 10.62
C TYR A 195 25.71 -9.96 9.54
N ASP A 196 26.14 -8.75 9.90
CA ASP A 196 26.79 -7.83 8.97
C ASP A 196 28.13 -8.40 8.45
N LYS A 197 28.88 -9.10 9.30
CA LYS A 197 30.13 -9.75 8.89
C LYS A 197 29.89 -10.94 7.95
N SER A 198 28.88 -11.77 8.20
CA SER A 198 28.58 -12.94 7.37
C SER A 198 28.10 -12.53 5.97
N THR A 199 27.25 -11.50 5.89
CA THR A 199 26.77 -10.94 4.61
C THR A 199 27.89 -10.29 3.81
N TRP A 200 28.82 -9.57 4.45
CA TRP A 200 30.01 -9.05 3.77
C TRP A 200 30.88 -10.17 3.19
N LEU A 201 31.14 -11.23 3.97
CA LEU A 201 31.92 -12.38 3.52
C LEU A 201 31.27 -13.09 2.33
N SER A 202 29.95 -13.26 2.32
CA SER A 202 29.25 -13.88 1.19
C SER A 202 29.38 -13.05 -0.09
N ILE A 203 29.20 -11.72 0.01
CA ILE A 203 29.34 -10.82 -1.15
C ILE A 203 30.79 -10.83 -1.66
N TYR A 204 31.76 -10.69 -0.77
CA TYR A 204 33.19 -10.73 -1.11
C TYR A 204 33.58 -12.02 -1.83
N SER A 205 33.05 -13.17 -1.38
CA SER A 205 33.31 -14.47 -2.01
C SER A 205 32.68 -14.62 -3.40
N GLN A 206 31.52 -14.01 -3.64
CA GLN A 206 30.85 -14.02 -4.94
C GLN A 206 31.55 -13.11 -5.96
N GLU A 207 32.04 -11.95 -5.52
CA GLU A 207 32.71 -10.98 -6.41
C GLU A 207 34.13 -11.39 -6.80
N ASN A 208 34.83 -12.13 -5.93
CA ASN A 208 36.24 -12.49 -6.14
C ASN A 208 36.46 -13.94 -6.58
N GLY A 209 35.39 -14.65 -6.99
CA GLY A 209 35.45 -15.91 -7.73
C GLY A 209 36.30 -17.00 -7.07
N ASN A 210 35.73 -17.69 -6.08
CA ASN A 210 36.10 -19.08 -5.81
C ASN A 210 35.18 -20.03 -6.56
#